data_AF-Q2RHH5-F1
#
_entry.id   AF-Q2RHH5-F1
#
_cell.length_a   1.000
_cell.length_b   1.000
_cell.length_c   1.000
_cell.angle_alpha   90.00
_cell.angle_beta   90.00
_cell.angle_gamma   90.00
#
_symmetry.space_group_name_H-M   'P 1'
#
loop_
_entity.id
_entity.type
_entity.pdbx_description
1 polymer ?
#
loop_
_entity_poly.entity_id
_entity_poly.type
_entity_poly.pdbx_seq_one_letter_code
_entity_poly.pdbx_strand_id
1 'polypeptide(L)' 'MHPGVTGLPRPVNNSHDHILQGITTFDHGHTHSYYTITGPAIDLPGGMHTHYVYFETNEVDGHRHRVQGFVVPAAMG' A
#
# COMPACT_ATOMS: atom_id res chain seq x y z
N MET A 1 2.29 10.17 10.24
CA MET A 1 2.33 9.40 8.98
C MET A 1 2.43 7.93 9.33
N HIS A 2 1.60 7.08 8.73
CA HIS A 2 1.65 5.62 8.93
C HIS A 2 2.79 5.05 8.05
N PRO A 3 3.70 4.20 8.58
CA PRO A 3 4.78 3.62 7.77
C PRO A 3 4.25 2.70 6.66
N GLY A 4 4.79 2.80 5.44
CA GLY A 4 4.41 1.90 4.34
C GLY A 4 3.17 2.32 3.54
N VAL A 5 2.69 3.54 3.74
CA VAL A 5 1.68 4.20 2.89
C VAL A 5 2.13 5.62 2.56
N THR A 6 1.55 6.24 1.54
CA THR A 6 1.94 7.59 1.10
C THR A 6 0.88 8.65 1.39
N GLY A 7 -0.40 8.26 1.50
CA GLY A 7 -1.51 9.15 1.76
C GLY A 7 -1.88 9.30 3.24
N LEU A 8 -2.47 10.44 3.59
CA LEU A 8 -3.21 10.61 4.84
C LEU A 8 -4.38 9.62 4.92
N PRO A 9 -4.84 9.25 6.14
CA PRO A 9 -5.99 8.38 6.31
C PRO A 9 -7.24 9.00 5.67
N ARG A 10 -7.96 8.18 4.90
CA ARG A 10 -9.24 8.53 4.26
C ARG A 10 -10.35 7.70 4.91
N PRO A 11 -11.33 8.34 5.57
CA PRO A 11 -12.44 7.61 6.19
C PRO A 11 -13.27 6.81 5.18
N VAL A 12 -13.56 5.55 5.48
CA VAL A 12 -14.42 4.68 4.67
C VAL A 12 -15.16 3.69 5.56
N ASN A 13 -16.50 3.61 5.46
CA ASN A 13 -17.34 2.60 6.15
C ASN A 13 -16.96 2.33 7.62
N ASN A 14 -16.89 3.36 8.46
CA ASN A 14 -16.50 3.24 9.88
C ASN A 14 -15.07 2.69 10.11
N SER A 15 -14.20 2.85 9.12
CA SER A 15 -12.77 2.51 9.11
C SER A 15 -12.02 3.60 8.32
N HIS A 16 -10.79 3.33 7.90
CA HIS A 16 -10.05 4.17 6.95
C HIS A 16 -9.20 3.33 5.99
N ASP A 17 -8.93 3.91 4.84
CA ASP A 17 -7.95 3.44 3.86
C ASP A 17 -6.81 4.45 3.69
N HIS A 18 -5.75 4.02 2.99
CA HIS A 18 -4.66 4.88 2.58
C HIS A 18 -4.38 4.74 1.09
N ILE A 19 -3.87 5.81 0.49
CA ILE A 19 -3.24 5.75 -0.84
C ILE A 19 -1.81 5.25 -0.68
N LEU A 20 -1.42 4.31 -1.55
CA LEU A 20 -0.06 3.85 -1.75
C LEU A 20 0.31 4.08 -3.22
N GLN A 21 1.30 4.93 -3.47
CA GLN A 21 1.82 5.20 -4.80
C GLN A 21 3.34 5.32 -4.80
N GLY A 22 3.97 5.03 -5.93
CA GLY A 22 5.41 5.17 -6.03
C GLY A 22 5.98 4.69 -7.35
N ILE A 23 7.31 4.65 -7.37
CA ILE A 23 8.13 4.10 -8.44
C ILE A 23 9.03 3.05 -7.79
N THR A 24 9.20 1.90 -8.43
CA THR A 24 10.13 0.87 -7.98
C THR A 24 11.57 1.37 -8.07
N THR A 25 12.51 0.65 -7.46
CA THR A 25 13.92 0.86 -7.77
C THR A 25 14.19 0.61 -9.25
N PHE A 26 15.24 1.25 -9.79
CA PHE A 26 15.72 0.94 -11.13
C PHE A 26 16.48 -0.40 -11.08
N ASP A 27 15.91 -1.40 -11.73
CA ASP A 27 16.48 -2.75 -11.79
C ASP A 27 16.23 -3.32 -13.19
N HIS A 28 17.15 -4.16 -13.69
CA HIS A 28 17.07 -4.73 -15.05
C HIS A 28 16.81 -3.73 -16.19
N GLY A 29 17.22 -2.46 -16.02
CA GLY A 29 17.14 -1.45 -17.09
C GLY A 29 15.89 -0.57 -17.08
N HIS A 30 14.95 -0.75 -16.15
CA HIS A 30 13.76 0.10 -16.05
C HIS A 30 13.23 0.21 -14.62
N THR A 31 12.18 1.01 -14.47
CA THR A 31 11.36 1.15 -13.25
C THR A 31 9.91 0.93 -13.62
N HIS A 32 9.10 0.54 -12.64
CA HIS A 32 7.65 0.59 -12.77
C HIS A 32 7.04 1.61 -11.81
N SER A 33 5.91 2.20 -12.21
CA SER A 33 5.05 2.99 -11.33
C SER A 33 3.88 2.15 -10.82
N TYR A 34 3.35 2.54 -9.66
CA TYR A 34 2.14 1.95 -9.11
C TYR A 34 1.30 3.00 -8.37
N TYR A 35 -0.01 2.76 -8.34
CA TYR A 35 -0.98 3.50 -7.55
C TYR A 35 -2.06 2.52 -7.08
N THR A 36 -2.35 2.52 -5.79
CA THR A 36 -3.39 1.69 -5.20
C THR A 36 -3.98 2.32 -3.93
N ILE A 37 -5.12 1.78 -3.51
CA ILE A 37 -5.76 2.09 -2.23
C ILE A 37 -5.66 0.82 -1.39
N THR A 38 -5.24 0.95 -0.14
CA THR A 38 -5.19 -0.18 0.79
C THR A 38 -6.60 -0.70 1.09
N GLY A 39 -6.69 -1.91 1.64
CA GLY A 39 -7.90 -2.34 2.33
C GLY A 39 -8.19 -1.49 3.58
N PRO A 40 -9.39 -1.66 4.18
CA PRO A 40 -9.72 -1.05 5.46
C PRO A 40 -8.73 -1.50 6.54
N ALA A 41 -8.63 -0.71 7.62
CA ALA A 41 -7.81 -1.07 8.78
C ALA A 41 -8.23 -2.45 9.35
N ILE A 42 -7.23 -3.27 9.64
CA ILE A 42 -7.35 -4.61 10.24
C ILE A 42 -6.72 -4.53 11.63
N ASP A 43 -7.54 -4.71 12.66
CA ASP A 43 -7.11 -4.63 14.05
C ASP A 43 -6.13 -5.76 14.42
N LEU A 44 -5.13 -5.39 15.22
CA LEU A 44 -4.12 -6.28 15.77
C LEU A 44 -4.07 -6.13 17.30
N PRO A 45 -3.55 -7.12 18.05
CA PRO A 45 -3.35 -7.00 19.49
C PRO A 45 -2.50 -5.79 19.88
N GLY A 46 -2.73 -5.25 21.08
CA GLY A 46 -1.93 -4.15 21.62
C GLY A 46 -2.29 -2.76 21.09
N GLY A 47 -3.47 -2.59 20.49
CA GLY A 47 -3.92 -1.29 19.96
C GLY A 47 -3.22 -0.91 18.65
N MET A 48 -2.81 -1.91 17.87
CA MET A 48 -2.18 -1.74 16.56
C MET A 48 -3.19 -2.09 15.46
N HIS A 49 -2.91 -1.66 14.24
CA HIS A 49 -3.62 -2.11 13.03
C HIS A 49 -2.66 -2.19 11.84
N THR A 50 -3.07 -2.91 10.81
CA THR A 50 -2.40 -2.99 9.49
C THR A 50 -3.43 -2.82 8.38
N HIS A 51 -2.96 -2.76 7.14
CA HIS A 51 -3.80 -2.78 5.94
C HIS A 51 -3.26 -3.79 4.92
N TYR A 52 -4.17 -4.50 4.25
CA TYR A 52 -3.82 -5.33 3.11
C TYR A 52 -3.67 -4.48 1.84
N VAL A 53 -2.72 -4.83 0.98
CA VAL A 53 -2.56 -4.24 -0.34
C VAL A 53 -2.59 -5.32 -1.40
N TYR A 54 -3.13 -4.95 -2.56
CA TYR A 54 -3.14 -5.75 -3.76
C TYR A 54 -3.08 -4.81 -4.96
N PHE A 55 -2.02 -4.90 -5.76
CA PHE A 55 -1.90 -4.06 -6.95
C PHE A 55 -1.02 -4.70 -8.02
N GLU A 56 -1.12 -4.15 -9.22
CA GLU A 56 -0.25 -4.43 -10.34
C GLU A 56 0.46 -3.14 -10.71
N THR A 57 1.73 -3.23 -11.09
CA THR A 57 2.45 -2.08 -11.63
C THR A 57 1.99 -1.74 -13.04
N ASN A 58 2.38 -0.57 -13.55
CA ASN A 58 2.25 -0.31 -14.98
C ASN A 58 3.09 -1.30 -15.81
N GLU A 59 2.76 -1.39 -17.10
CA GLU A 59 3.53 -2.17 -18.06
C GLU A 59 4.76 -1.40 -18.53
N VAL A 60 5.92 -2.03 -18.41
CA VAL A 60 7.21 -1.55 -18.93
C VAL A 60 7.93 -2.75 -19.51
N ASP A 61 8.57 -2.57 -20.66
CA ASP A 61 9.32 -3.63 -21.37
C ASP A 61 8.52 -4.96 -21.50
N GLY A 62 7.22 -4.83 -21.77
CA GLY A 62 6.31 -5.96 -22.03
C GLY A 62 5.92 -6.79 -20.80
N HIS A 63 6.18 -6.33 -19.57
CA HIS A 63 5.74 -7.03 -18.37
C HIS A 63 5.30 -6.10 -17.23
N ARG A 64 4.72 -6.73 -16.20
CA ARG A 64 4.17 -6.09 -15.01
C ARG A 64 4.50 -6.94 -13.78
N HIS A 65 4.42 -6.33 -12.60
CA HIS A 65 4.54 -7.03 -11.33
C HIS A 65 3.25 -6.95 -10.54
N ARG A 66 2.81 -8.09 -10.02
CA ARG A 66 1.71 -8.18 -9.07
C ARG A 66 2.28 -8.25 -7.65
N VAL A 67 1.83 -7.33 -6.81
CA VAL A 67 2.28 -7.20 -5.41
C VAL A 67 1.08 -7.32 -4.50
N GLN A 68 1.23 -8.09 -3.43
CA GLN A 68 0.22 -8.19 -2.38
C GLN A 68 0.85 -8.50 -1.03
N GLY A 69 0.19 -8.07 0.04
CA GLY A 69 0.68 -8.30 1.40
C GLY A 69 0.09 -7.31 2.39
N PHE A 70 0.67 -7.28 3.59
CA PHE A 70 0.28 -6.34 4.64
C PHE A 70 1.33 -5.24 4.77
N VAL A 71 0.87 -3.99 4.93
CA VAL A 71 1.78 -2.89 5.28
C VAL A 71 2.24 -3.02 6.73
N VAL A 72 3.31 -2.31 7.08
CA VAL A 72 3.86 -2.35 8.45
C VAL A 72 2.79 -1.91 9.45
N PRO A 73 2.57 -2.65 10.55
CA PRO A 73 1.60 -2.23 11.57
C PRO A 73 1.92 -0.85 12.16
N ALA A 74 0.88 -0.08 12.49
CA ALA A 74 1.00 1.12 13.33
C ALA A 74 -0.07 1.17 14.42
N ALA A 75 0.16 2.02 15.42
CA ALA A 75 -0.82 2.24 16.48
C ALA A 75 -2.12 2.83 15.91
N MET A 76 -3.24 2.52 16.55
CA MET A 76 -4.50 3.23 16.30
C MET A 76 -4.28 4.74 16.47
N GLY A 77 -4.69 5.53 15.48
CA GLY A 77 -4.60 7.00 15.49
C GLY A 77 -5.67 7.66 16.34
#